data_AF-A0A6B3GZC9-F1
#
_entry.id   AF-A0A6B3GZC9-F1
#
_cell.length_a   1.000
_cell.length_b   1.000
_cell.length_c   1.000
_cell.angle_alpha   90.00
_cell.angle_beta   90.00
_cell.angle_gamma   90.00
#
_symmetry.space_group_name_H-M   'P 1'
#
loop_
_entity.id
_entity.type
_entity.pdbx_description
1 polymer ?
#
loop_
_entity_poly.entity_id
_entity_poly.type
_entity_poly.pdbx_seq_one_letter_code
_entity_poly.pdbx_strand_id
1 'polypeptide(L)'
;FFDLQAVNSGANRPKDVPERPVRKVAVLGAGMMGAGIAYSCAKAGIDVVLKDVSTEAAAKGKAYSEKLLAKALSRGRTTEAKRDELLARITPTGDPADLAGCDAVIEAVFE
;
A
#
# COMPACT_ATOMS: atom_id res chain seq x y z
N PHE A 1 -2.06 -2.51 27.33
CA PHE A 1 -3.46 -2.31 26.88
C PHE A 1 -3.80 -0.83 26.86
N PHE A 2 -3.71 -0.14 28.01
CA PHE A 2 -4.01 1.29 28.13
C PHE A 2 -3.18 2.19 27.19
N ASP A 3 -1.87 1.97 27.07
CA ASP A 3 -1.02 2.80 26.21
C ASP A 3 -1.39 2.68 24.72
N LEU A 4 -1.68 1.46 24.24
CA LEU A 4 -2.10 1.24 22.86
C LEU A 4 -3.44 1.91 22.56
N GLN A 5 -4.37 1.90 23.52
CA GLN A 5 -5.65 2.58 23.39
C GLN A 5 -5.48 4.10 23.36
N ALA A 6 -4.57 4.67 24.17
CA ALA A 6 -4.26 6.09 24.17
C ALA A 6 -3.62 6.56 22.84
N VAL A 7 -2.75 5.73 22.25
CA VAL A 7 -2.19 6.00 20.92
C VAL A 7 -3.28 5.96 19.84
N ASN A 8 -4.11 4.91 19.85
CA ASN A 8 -5.17 4.72 18.84
C ASN A 8 -6.29 5.76 18.91
N SER A 9 -6.58 6.32 20.09
CA SER A 9 -7.54 7.42 20.24
C SER A 9 -7.01 8.76 19.75
N GLY A 10 -5.72 8.84 19.38
CA GLY A 10 -5.07 10.08 18.99
C GLY A 10 -4.91 11.04 20.16
N ALA A 11 -4.73 10.55 21.39
CA ALA A 11 -4.64 11.39 22.59
C ALA A 11 -3.60 12.53 22.48
N ASN A 12 -2.53 12.30 21.73
CA ASN A 12 -1.44 13.27 21.49
C ASN A 12 -1.55 14.00 20.13
N ARG A 13 -2.62 13.78 19.35
CA ARG A 13 -2.80 14.46 18.07
C ARG A 13 -3.15 15.93 18.30
N PRO A 14 -2.46 16.88 17.64
CA PRO A 14 -2.82 18.31 17.72
C PRO A 14 -4.28 18.54 17.32
N LYS A 15 -5.04 19.24 18.17
CA LYS A 15 -6.50 19.43 17.99
C LYS A 15 -6.85 20.39 16.85
N ASP A 16 -5.91 21.24 16.49
CA ASP A 16 -5.99 22.29 15.47
C ASP A 16 -5.58 21.80 14.07
N VAL A 17 -5.05 20.58 13.96
CA VAL A 17 -4.63 20.00 12.68
C VAL A 17 -5.74 19.09 12.11
N PRO A 18 -6.41 19.48 11.02
CA PRO A 18 -7.50 18.70 10.45
C PRO A 18 -7.03 17.36 9.91
N GLU A 19 -7.97 16.41 9.76
CA GLU A 19 -7.68 15.14 9.11
C GLU A 19 -7.42 15.35 7.62
N ARG A 20 -6.34 14.73 7.14
CA ARG A 20 -6.08 14.61 5.70
C ARG A 20 -6.25 13.15 5.30
N PRO A 21 -7.40 12.76 4.75
CA PRO A 21 -7.58 11.39 4.28
C PRO A 21 -6.63 11.12 3.11
N VAL A 22 -5.98 9.95 3.13
CA VAL A 22 -5.17 9.43 2.02
C VAL A 22 -5.98 8.36 1.33
N ARG A 23 -6.44 8.66 0.11
CA ARG A 23 -7.20 7.73 -0.74
C ARG A 23 -6.32 7.07 -1.77
N LYS A 24 -5.32 7.80 -2.28
CA LYS A 24 -4.33 7.30 -3.24
C LYS A 24 -2.91 7.61 -2.76
N VAL A 25 -2.04 6.60 -2.71
CA VAL A 25 -0.64 6.74 -2.25
C VAL A 25 0.32 6.29 -3.35
N ALA A 26 1.43 7.00 -3.50
CA ALA A 26 2.56 6.54 -4.29
C ALA A 26 3.58 5.85 -3.38
N VAL A 27 4.10 4.70 -3.80
CA VAL A 27 5.21 4.02 -3.14
C VAL A 27 6.39 3.96 -4.11
N LEU A 28 7.49 4.61 -3.75
CA LEU A 28 8.71 4.65 -4.57
C LEU A 28 9.63 3.50 -4.15
N GLY A 29 9.96 2.63 -5.09
CA GLY A 29 10.69 1.40 -4.86
C GLY A 29 9.74 0.22 -4.67
N ALA A 30 9.91 -0.82 -5.48
CA ALA A 30 9.10 -2.04 -5.45
C ALA A 30 9.87 -3.26 -4.92
N GLY A 31 10.97 -3.00 -4.19
CA GLY A 31 11.70 -3.99 -3.41
C GLY A 31 10.89 -4.52 -2.21
N MET A 32 11.55 -5.25 -1.31
CA MET A 32 10.88 -5.95 -0.20
C MET A 32 9.99 -5.03 0.66
N MET A 33 10.51 -3.85 1.04
CA MET A 33 9.75 -2.90 1.85
C MET A 33 8.59 -2.30 1.07
N GLY A 34 8.84 -1.74 -0.11
CA GLY A 34 7.80 -1.12 -0.93
C GLY A 34 6.67 -2.06 -1.33
N ALA A 35 6.98 -3.32 -1.66
CA ALA A 35 5.98 -4.35 -1.91
C ALA A 35 5.10 -4.65 -0.69
N GLY A 36 5.69 -4.70 0.51
CA GLY A 36 4.95 -4.89 1.76
C GLY A 36 4.08 -3.68 2.14
N ILE A 37 4.60 -2.47 1.94
CA ILE A 37 3.86 -1.22 2.16
C ILE A 37 2.67 -1.14 1.20
N ALA A 38 2.90 -1.40 -0.09
CA ALA A 38 1.84 -1.43 -1.10
C ALA A 38 0.72 -2.41 -0.74
N TYR A 39 1.08 -3.64 -0.32
CA TYR A 39 0.10 -4.61 0.17
C TYR A 39 -0.68 -4.09 1.39
N SER A 40 0.00 -3.49 2.37
CA SER A 40 -0.63 -2.97 3.58
C SER A 40 -1.63 -1.86 3.27
N CYS A 41 -1.26 -0.90 2.43
CA CYS A 41 -2.12 0.18 1.97
C CYS A 41 -3.33 -0.35 1.19
N ALA A 42 -3.11 -1.23 0.21
CA ALA A 42 -4.19 -1.84 -0.58
C ALA A 42 -5.17 -2.63 0.30
N LYS A 43 -4.66 -3.36 1.30
CA LYS A 43 -5.49 -4.08 2.28
C LYS A 43 -6.33 -3.14 3.15
N ALA A 44 -5.86 -1.93 3.40
CA ALA A 44 -6.62 -0.89 4.09
C ALA A 44 -7.63 -0.16 3.18
N GLY A 45 -7.73 -0.52 1.90
CA GLY A 45 -8.64 0.09 0.93
C GLY A 45 -8.10 1.35 0.25
N ILE A 46 -6.79 1.60 0.34
CA ILE A 46 -6.10 2.73 -0.29
C ILE A 46 -5.59 2.30 -1.66
N ASP A 47 -5.79 3.14 -2.69
CA ASP A 47 -5.25 2.89 -4.02
C ASP A 47 -3.74 3.21 -4.04
N VAL A 48 -2.95 2.35 -4.66
CA VAL A 48 -1.48 2.40 -4.62
C VAL A 48 -0.91 2.50 -6.02
N VAL A 49 -0.10 3.52 -6.25
CA VAL A 49 0.81 3.58 -7.40
C VAL A 49 2.17 3.08 -6.95
N LEU A 50 2.52 1.85 -7.32
CA LEU A 50 3.79 1.23 -6.99
C LEU A 50 4.79 1.54 -8.11
N LYS A 51 5.74 2.42 -7.83
CA LYS A 51 6.69 2.91 -8.84
C LYS A 51 8.07 2.30 -8.62
N ASP A 52 8.71 1.86 -9.69
CA ASP A 52 10.13 1.50 -9.69
C ASP A 52 10.85 2.10 -10.92
N VAL A 53 12.10 1.73 -11.18
CA VAL A 53 12.89 2.15 -12.35
C VAL A 53 12.31 1.65 -13.67
N SER A 54 11.51 0.58 -13.63
CA SER A 54 10.79 0.05 -14.78
C SER A 54 9.46 -0.56 -14.35
N THR A 55 8.50 -0.63 -15.27
CA THR A 55 7.19 -1.26 -15.03
C THR A 55 7.33 -2.73 -14.65
N GLU A 56 8.34 -3.43 -15.18
CA GLU A 56 8.63 -4.83 -14.85
C GLU A 56 9.12 -4.99 -13.41
N ALA A 57 9.98 -4.08 -12.93
CA ALA A 57 10.43 -4.08 -11.54
C ALA A 57 9.26 -3.79 -10.59
N ALA A 58 8.41 -2.82 -10.92
CA ALA A 58 7.18 -2.55 -10.18
C ALA A 58 6.20 -3.75 -10.16
N ALA A 59 6.03 -4.42 -11.29
CA ALA A 59 5.19 -5.61 -11.40
C ALA A 59 5.71 -6.78 -10.55
N LYS A 60 7.04 -6.95 -10.46
CA LYS A 60 7.65 -7.93 -9.52
C LYS A 60 7.31 -7.62 -8.07
N GLY A 61 7.28 -6.34 -7.69
CA GLY A 61 6.81 -5.94 -6.37
C GLY A 61 5.33 -6.27 -6.15
N LYS A 62 4.45 -6.01 -7.13
CA LYS A 62 3.03 -6.41 -7.06
C LYS A 62 2.84 -7.92 -6.91
N ALA A 63 3.67 -8.73 -7.57
CA ALA A 63 3.62 -10.19 -7.49
C ALA A 63 3.84 -10.73 -6.06
N TYR A 64 4.44 -9.95 -5.16
CA TYR A 64 4.49 -10.29 -3.73
C TYR A 64 3.09 -10.37 -3.11
N SER A 65 2.22 -9.39 -3.41
CA SER A 65 0.83 -9.36 -2.95
C SER A 65 0.03 -10.54 -3.50
N GLU A 66 0.25 -10.88 -4.77
CA GLU A 66 -0.38 -12.04 -5.42
C GLU A 66 -0.04 -13.34 -4.70
N LYS A 67 1.24 -13.55 -4.35
CA LYS A 67 1.70 -14.74 -3.61
C LYS A 67 1.09 -14.82 -2.20
N LEU A 68 1.04 -13.69 -1.48
CA LEU A 68 0.43 -13.63 -0.15
C LEU A 68 -1.05 -13.98 -0.20
N LEU A 69 -1.78 -13.44 -1.17
CA LEU A 69 -3.20 -13.67 -1.34
C LEU A 69 -3.51 -15.08 -1.83
N ALA A 70 -2.71 -15.64 -2.73
CA ALA A 70 -2.83 -17.05 -3.14
C ALA A 70 -2.68 -18.00 -1.94
N LYS A 71 -1.72 -17.72 -1.04
CA LYS A 71 -1.55 -18.47 0.21
C LYS A 71 -2.69 -18.25 1.20
N ALA A 72 -3.31 -17.07 1.23
CA ALA A 72 -4.48 -16.82 2.05
C ALA A 72 -5.72 -17.56 1.53
N LEU A 73 -5.89 -17.63 0.19
CA LEU A 73 -6.96 -18.38 -0.47
C LEU A 73 -6.84 -19.88 -0.22
N SER A 74 -5.65 -20.47 -0.40
CA SER A 74 -5.43 -21.90 -0.14
C SER A 74 -5.68 -22.30 1.32
N ARG A 75 -5.66 -21.32 2.23
CA ARG A 75 -5.96 -21.48 3.66
C ARG A 75 -7.40 -21.08 4.03
N GLY A 76 -8.25 -20.74 3.06
CA GLY A 76 -9.63 -20.31 3.29
C GLY A 76 -9.77 -19.00 4.07
N ARG A 77 -8.74 -18.15 4.10
CA ARG A 77 -8.73 -16.89 4.88
C ARG A 77 -9.23 -15.68 4.09
N THR A 78 -9.48 -15.83 2.80
CA THR A 78 -10.04 -14.79 1.92
C THR A 78 -10.86 -15.44 0.81
N THR A 79 -11.51 -14.63 -0.03
CA THR A 79 -12.23 -15.06 -1.24
C THR A 79 -11.54 -14.55 -2.49
N GLU A 80 -11.84 -15.16 -3.63
CA GLU A 80 -11.32 -14.75 -4.93
C GLU A 80 -11.61 -13.28 -5.23
N ALA A 81 -12.88 -12.86 -5.04
CA ALA A 81 -13.30 -11.48 -5.19
C ALA A 81 -12.48 -10.50 -4.34
N LYS A 82 -12.20 -10.84 -3.07
CA LYS A 82 -11.40 -9.99 -2.16
C LYS A 82 -9.91 -9.94 -2.55
N ARG A 83 -9.36 -11.05 -3.05
CA ARG A 83 -8.00 -11.07 -3.65
C ARG A 83 -7.97 -10.09 -4.83
N ASP A 84 -8.91 -10.24 -5.75
CA ASP A 84 -8.90 -9.51 -7.02
C ASP A 84 -9.13 -8.01 -6.79
N GLU A 85 -10.02 -7.64 -5.85
CA GLU A 85 -10.19 -6.25 -5.41
C GLU A 85 -8.90 -5.65 -4.86
N LEU A 86 -8.19 -6.36 -3.96
CA LEU A 86 -6.94 -5.85 -3.39
C LEU A 86 -5.87 -5.68 -4.46
N LEU A 87 -5.73 -6.65 -5.38
CA LEU A 87 -4.77 -6.57 -6.48
C LEU A 87 -5.11 -5.45 -7.47
N ALA A 88 -6.38 -5.14 -7.67
CA ALA A 88 -6.83 -4.05 -8.54
C ALA A 88 -6.43 -2.67 -7.98
N ARG A 89 -6.29 -2.53 -6.66
CA ARG A 89 -5.82 -1.28 -6.02
C ARG A 89 -4.34 -0.98 -6.25
N ILE A 90 -3.54 -1.97 -6.66
CA ILE A 90 -2.10 -1.80 -6.86
C ILE A 90 -1.82 -1.63 -8.35
N THR A 91 -1.45 -0.42 -8.75
CA THR A 91 -1.04 -0.06 -10.11
C THR A 91 0.48 0.02 -10.17
N PRO A 92 1.18 -0.97 -10.78
CA PRO A 92 2.62 -0.91 -10.97
C PRO A 92 2.97 0.01 -12.15
N THR A 93 4.01 0.83 -12.03
CA THR A 93 4.46 1.73 -13.09
C THR A 93 5.98 1.98 -13.06
N GLY A 94 6.56 2.31 -14.21
CA GLY A 94 7.89 2.89 -14.34
C GLY A 94 7.88 4.41 -14.55
N ASP A 95 6.70 5.02 -14.78
CA ASP A 95 6.56 6.43 -15.14
C ASP A 95 6.19 7.29 -13.91
N PRO A 96 7.03 8.28 -13.53
CA PRO A 96 6.70 9.24 -12.48
C PRO A 96 5.39 10.03 -12.73
N ALA A 97 4.98 10.20 -13.98
CA ALA A 97 3.75 10.95 -14.32
C ALA A 97 2.49 10.30 -13.72
N ASP A 98 2.48 8.98 -13.55
CA ASP A 98 1.34 8.22 -13.00
C ASP A 98 1.08 8.51 -11.50
N LEU A 99 2.04 9.16 -10.83
CA LEU A 99 1.90 9.58 -9.43
C LEU A 99 1.01 10.82 -9.30
N ALA A 100 0.65 11.47 -10.41
CA ALA A 100 -0.29 12.58 -10.40
C ALA A 100 -1.59 12.22 -9.64
N GLY A 101 -1.99 13.11 -8.74
CA GLY A 101 -3.18 12.95 -7.90
C GLY A 101 -3.03 12.01 -6.71
N CYS A 102 -1.82 11.54 -6.38
CA CYS A 102 -1.60 10.87 -5.09
C CYS A 102 -1.64 11.88 -3.93
N ASP A 103 -2.28 11.50 -2.83
CA ASP A 103 -2.42 12.34 -1.63
C ASP A 103 -1.15 12.33 -0.77
N ALA A 104 -0.37 11.26 -0.87
CA ALA A 104 0.87 11.01 -0.14
C ALA A 104 1.87 10.21 -0.99
N VAL A 105 3.15 10.33 -0.65
CA VAL A 105 4.26 9.57 -1.24
C VAL A 105 5.05 8.93 -0.10
N ILE A 106 5.34 7.64 -0.22
CA ILE A 106 6.23 6.89 0.66
C ILE A 106 7.44 6.47 -0.16
N GLU A 107 8.63 6.92 0.26
CA GLU A 107 9.89 6.55 -0.36
C GLU A 107 10.47 5.33 0.36
N ALA A 108 10.79 4.29 -0.41
CA ALA A 108 11.30 3.01 0.05
C ALA A 108 12.32 2.43 -0.96
N VAL A 109 13.16 3.29 -1.53
CA VAL A 109 14.30 2.92 -2.36
C VAL A 109 15.51 2.55 -1.50
N PHE A 110 16.55 2.01 -2.12
CA PHE A 110 17.77 1.60 -1.43
C PHE A 110 18.58 2.83 -0.98
N GLU A 111 19.29 2.73 0.15
CA GLU A 111 20.25 3.74 0.65
C GLU A 111 21.63 3.60 0.02
#